data_AF-A0A842RW60-F1
#
_entry.id   AF-A0A842RW60-F1
#
_cell.length_a   1.000
_cell.length_b   1.000
_cell.length_c   1.000
_cell.angle_alpha   90.00
_cell.angle_beta   90.00
_cell.angle_gamma   90.00
#
_symmetry.space_group_name_H-M   'P 1'
#
loop_
_entity.id
_entity.type
_entity.pdbx_description
1 polymer ?
#
loop_
_entity_poly.entity_id
_entity_poly.type
_entity_poly.pdbx_seq_one_letter_code
_entity_poly.pdbx_strand_id
1 'polypeptide(L)'
;MEKEVAEILVEQNPDIKIYEDYSGRGMFGSTTTGIVVDDMNILREVIGQLLISGEEEEREIVGEWLIGGIRTDDLGLDKIIY
;
A
#
# COMPACT_ATOMS: atom_id res chain seq x y z
N MET A 1 -7.62 1.22 0.18
CA MET A 1 -6.93 0.73 -1.03
C MET A 1 -7.70 -0.45 -1.60
N GLU A 2 -7.57 -0.72 -2.90
CA GLU A 2 -8.05 -1.99 -3.47
C GLU A 2 -7.16 -3.14 -2.99
N LYS A 3 -7.76 -4.31 -2.75
CA LYS A 3 -7.05 -5.45 -2.15
C LYS A 3 -5.92 -5.97 -3.06
N GLU A 4 -6.16 -5.98 -4.36
CA GLU A 4 -5.20 -6.41 -5.38
C GLU A 4 -3.89 -5.60 -5.34
N VAL A 5 -3.98 -4.27 -5.20
CA VAL A 5 -2.81 -3.41 -5.02
C VAL A 5 -2.01 -3.81 -3.78
N ALA A 6 -2.70 -4.09 -2.67
CA ALA A 6 -2.04 -4.48 -1.43
C ALA A 6 -1.33 -5.84 -1.55
N GLU A 7 -1.93 -6.79 -2.27
CA GLU A 7 -1.35 -8.10 -2.56
C GLU A 7 -0.09 -7.99 -3.42
N ILE A 8 -0.15 -7.23 -4.52
CA ILE A 8 1.02 -6.96 -5.38
C ILE A 8 2.17 -6.37 -4.56
N LEU A 9 1.91 -5.37 -3.71
CA LEU A 9 2.97 -4.72 -2.93
C LEU A 9 3.61 -5.66 -1.89
N VAL A 10 2.85 -6.57 -1.28
CA VAL A 10 3.37 -7.56 -0.33
C VAL A 10 4.19 -8.65 -1.02
N GLU A 11 3.80 -9.05 -2.23
CA GLU A 11 4.57 -10.04 -3.01
C GLU A 11 5.98 -9.53 -3.38
N GLN A 12 6.13 -8.22 -3.58
CA GLN A 12 7.41 -7.61 -3.89
C GLN A 12 8.33 -7.46 -2.67
N ASN A 13 7.79 -7.37 -1.45
CA ASN A 13 8.62 -7.23 -0.25
C ASN A 13 7.92 -7.80 1.01
N PRO A 14 8.52 -8.81 1.68
CA PRO A 14 7.92 -9.47 2.85
C PRO A 14 7.85 -8.59 4.10
N ASP A 15 8.54 -7.45 4.12
CA ASP A 15 8.46 -6.47 5.21
C ASP A 15 7.17 -5.63 5.13
N ILE A 16 6.48 -5.64 3.99
CA ILE A 16 5.15 -5.06 3.83
C ILE A 16 4.11 -6.09 4.26
N LYS A 17 3.12 -5.67 5.05
CA LYS A 17 2.04 -6.56 5.53
C LYS A 17 0.68 -5.99 5.17
N ILE A 18 -0.22 -6.83 4.66
CA ILE A 18 -1.62 -6.44 4.48
C ILE A 18 -2.28 -6.24 5.85
N TYR A 19 -3.02 -5.15 5.97
CA TYR A 19 -3.90 -4.87 7.09
C TYR A 19 -5.33 -4.74 6.57
N GLU A 20 -6.16 -5.73 6.91
CA GLU A 20 -7.58 -5.71 6.59
C GLU A 20 -8.37 -4.93 7.64
N ASP A 21 -9.55 -4.45 7.25
CA ASP A 21 -10.48 -3.75 8.12
C ASP A 21 -9.94 -2.49 8.82
N TYR A 22 -9.01 -1.75 8.18
CA TYR A 22 -8.52 -0.50 8.72
C TYR A 22 -9.61 0.57 8.77
N SER A 23 -9.83 1.15 9.95
CA SER A 23 -10.73 2.28 10.17
C SER A 23 -9.98 3.44 10.83
N GLY A 24 -9.44 4.31 9.98
CA GLY A 24 -8.72 5.50 10.40
C GLY A 24 -9.61 6.70 10.76
N ARG A 25 -8.96 7.83 11.04
CA ARG A 25 -9.66 9.09 11.34
C ARG A 25 -10.54 9.52 10.16
N GLY A 26 -11.79 9.88 10.45
CA GLY A 26 -12.74 10.36 9.44
C GLY A 26 -13.40 9.26 8.60
N MET A 27 -13.22 7.98 8.92
CA MET A 27 -13.90 6.88 8.22
C MET A 27 -15.27 6.52 8.81
N PHE A 28 -15.59 7.03 10.02
CA PHE A 28 -16.93 6.95 10.64
C PHE A 28 -17.57 5.55 10.62
N GLY A 29 -16.80 4.51 10.95
CA GLY A 29 -17.27 3.13 10.98
C GLY A 29 -17.13 2.37 9.66
N SER A 30 -16.68 3.04 8.59
CA SER A 30 -16.22 2.37 7.36
C SER A 30 -14.82 1.79 7.57
N THR A 31 -14.51 0.70 6.86
CA THR A 31 -13.18 0.10 6.84
C THR A 31 -12.60 0.07 5.43
N THR A 32 -11.30 -0.13 5.32
CA THR A 32 -10.60 -0.33 4.04
C THR A 32 -9.41 -1.27 4.22
N THR A 33 -8.94 -1.85 3.12
CA THR A 33 -7.65 -2.55 3.10
C THR A 33 -6.52 -1.52 3.01
N GLY A 34 -5.45 -1.76 3.75
CA GLY A 34 -4.20 -1.03 3.64
C GLY A 34 -3.01 -1.97 3.77
N ILE A 35 -1.81 -1.39 3.69
CA ILE A 35 -0.56 -2.07 3.98
C ILE A 35 0.17 -1.36 5.12
N VAL A 36 0.87 -2.12 5.93
CA VAL A 36 1.72 -1.62 7.02
C VAL A 36 3.17 -1.75 6.62
N VAL A 37 3.92 -0.66 6.83
CA VAL A 37 5.36 -0.58 6.62
C VAL A 37 6.02 0.08 7.81
N ASP A 38 7.20 -0.42 8.19
CA ASP A 38 7.98 0.15 9.29
C ASP A 38 8.68 1.46 8.86
N ASP A 39 9.00 1.60 7.56
CA ASP A 39 9.57 2.79 6.94
C ASP A 39 8.96 3.06 5.56
N MET A 40 8.63 4.32 5.26
CA MET A 40 8.15 4.76 3.93
C MET A 40 9.18 4.54 2.82
N ASN A 41 10.47 4.41 3.15
CA ASN A 41 11.50 4.08 2.18
C ASN A 41 11.27 2.69 1.56
N ILE A 42 10.77 1.73 2.33
CA ILE A 42 10.42 0.38 1.84
C ILE A 42 9.37 0.49 0.73
N LEU A 43 8.31 1.27 0.96
CA LEU A 43 7.26 1.48 -0.04
C LEU A 43 7.82 2.11 -1.32
N ARG A 44 8.70 3.12 -1.20
CA ARG A 44 9.31 3.79 -2.36
C ARG A 44 10.21 2.86 -3.16
N GLU A 45 10.99 2.02 -2.50
CA GLU A 45 11.85 1.03 -3.14
C GLU A 45 11.01 0.01 -3.90
N VAL A 46 9.94 -0.51 -3.29
CA VAL A 46 9.02 -1.47 -3.93
C VAL A 46 8.36 -0.86 -5.16
N ILE A 47 7.81 0.36 -5.05
CA ILE A 47 7.22 1.05 -6.21
C ILE A 47 8.28 1.24 -7.31
N GLY A 48 9.50 1.64 -6.94
CA GLY A 48 10.60 1.82 -7.89
C GLY A 48 10.97 0.53 -8.62
N GLN A 49 11.06 -0.59 -7.90
CA GLN A 49 11.35 -1.90 -8.48
C GLN A 49 10.21 -2.36 -9.39
N LEU A 50 8.96 -2.24 -8.94
CA LEU A 50 7.79 -2.62 -9.71
C LEU A 50 7.71 -1.84 -11.03
N LEU A 51 8.00 -0.54 -11.03
CA LEU A 51 8.03 0.27 -12.26
C LEU A 51 9.14 -0.17 -13.24
N ILE A 52 10.27 -0.67 -12.74
CA ILE A 52 11.42 -1.09 -13.56
C ILE A 52 11.25 -2.52 -14.10
N SER A 53 10.81 -3.45 -13.26
CA SER A 53 10.86 -4.89 -13.53
C SER A 53 9.55 -5.64 -13.31
N GLY A 54 8.50 -4.99 -12.82
CA GLY A 54 7.18 -5.60 -12.66
C GLY A 54 6.53 -5.91 -14.00
N GLU A 55 5.52 -6.78 -13.97
CA GLU A 55 4.73 -7.08 -15.16
C GLU A 55 3.96 -5.84 -15.64
N GLU A 56 3.51 -5.82 -16.89
CA GLU A 56 2.79 -4.66 -17.43
C GLU A 56 1.48 -4.41 -16.68
N GLU A 57 0.73 -5.48 -16.38
CA GLU A 57 -0.53 -5.44 -15.63
C GLU A 57 -0.34 -4.91 -14.20
N GLU A 58 0.66 -5.42 -13.47
CA GLU A 58 0.97 -4.95 -12.11
C GLU A 58 1.31 -3.44 -12.08
N ARG A 59 2.07 -2.98 -13.08
CA ARG A 59 2.45 -1.57 -13.21
C ARG A 59 1.26 -0.68 -13.51
N GLU A 60 0.31 -1.15 -14.31
CA GLU A 60 -0.93 -0.42 -14.60
C GLU A 60 -1.77 -0.27 -13.32
N ILE A 61 -2.04 -1.38 -12.62
CA ILE A 61 -2.83 -1.40 -11.38
C ILE A 61 -2.23 -0.49 -10.30
N VAL A 62 -0.93 -0.64 -10.02
CA VAL A 62 -0.25 0.21 -9.02
C VAL A 62 -0.17 1.65 -9.50
N GLY A 63 0.03 1.88 -10.81
CA GLY A 63 0.08 3.20 -11.43
C GLY A 63 -1.23 3.98 -11.25
N GLU A 64 -2.37 3.35 -11.49
CA GLU A 64 -3.69 3.95 -11.27
C GLU A 64 -3.91 4.33 -9.79
N TRP A 65 -3.53 3.42 -8.88
CA TRP A 65 -3.59 3.69 -7.44
C TRP A 65 -2.73 4.91 -7.05
N LEU A 66 -1.51 5.02 -7.58
CA LEU A 66 -0.63 6.16 -7.32
C LEU A 66 -1.22 7.49 -7.79
N ILE A 67 -1.88 7.51 -8.95
CA ILE A 67 -2.55 8.70 -9.49
C ILE A 67 -3.75 9.10 -8.61
N GLY A 68 -4.48 8.12 -8.08
CA GLY A 68 -5.58 8.33 -7.13
C GLY A 68 -5.13 8.97 -5.79
N GLY A 69 -3.83 8.92 -5.52
CA GLY A 69 -3.20 9.52 -4.35
C GLY A 69 -3.07 8.55 -3.18
N ILE A 70 -1.92 8.62 -2.51
CA ILE A 70 -1.59 7.77 -1.38
C ILE A 70 -2.07 8.42 -0.08
N ARG A 71 -2.89 7.73 0.72
CA ARG A 71 -3.19 8.16 2.10
C ARG A 71 -2.33 7.39 3.08
N THR A 72 -1.94 8.07 4.15
CA THR A 72 -1.11 7.47 5.20
C THR A 72 -1.63 7.87 6.58
N ASP A 73 -1.48 6.99 7.56
CA ASP A 73 -1.69 7.30 8.98
C ASP A 73 -0.60 6.60 9.82
N ASP A 74 -0.41 7.07 11.05
CA ASP A 74 0.56 6.51 11.99
C ASP A 74 -0.12 5.45 12.89
N LEU A 75 0.39 4.22 12.88
CA LEU A 75 -0.01 3.12 13.78
C LEU A 75 0.99 2.99 14.94
N GLY A 76 1.30 4.11 15.58
CA GLY A 76 2.29 4.16 16.66
C GLY A 76 3.73 4.23 16.13
N LEU A 77 4.36 3.07 15.94
CA LEU A 77 5.72 2.98 15.37
C LEU A 77 5.73 2.70 13.87
N ASP A 78 4.68 2.06 13.37
CA ASP A 78 4.55 1.70 11.97
C ASP A 78 3.68 2.72 11.23
N LYS A 79 3.71 2.68 9.91
CA LYS A 79 2.87 3.50 9.04
C LYS A 79 1.91 2.61 8.29
N ILE A 80 0.65 3.03 8.23
CA ILE A 80 -0.32 2.40 7.35
C ILE A 80 -0.56 3.25 6.11
N ILE A 81 -0.61 2.60 4.96
CA ILE A 81 -0.95 3.19 3.67
C ILE A 81 -2.27 2.59 3.19
N TYR A 82 -3.22 3.43 2.78
CA TYR A 82 -4.57 3.01 2.41
C TYR A 82 -5.25 3.92 1.39
#